data_AF-A0A0J8QZF5-F1
#
_entry.id   AF-A0A0J8QZF5-F1
#
_cell.length_a   1.000
_cell.length_b   1.000
_cell.length_c   1.000
_cell.angle_alpha   90.00
_cell.angle_beta   90.00
_cell.angle_gamma   90.00
#
_symmetry.space_group_name_H-M   'P 1'
#
loop_
_entity.id
_entity.type
_entity.pdbx_description
1 polymer ?
#
loop_
_entity_poly.entity_id
_entity_poly.type
_entity_poly.pdbx_seq_one_letter_code
_entity_poly.pdbx_strand_id
1 'polypeptide(L)'
;MLRCLFASDSRATKSLTLAATHPTWIGSGSGTPLQPEHAAQYTRLLTSLCDPTVSAVENQRGGQSQGLTDNTKKVKSLAGQHLQYLIMEYVGAQLRGHLAPEIKAALMQGFYAVLDVMSKNTMKAMNAAMDSSARAVFKGLYDDYVKFGKWNHD
;
A
#
# COMPACT_ATOMS: atom_id res chain seq x y z
N MET A 1 -4.88 8.01 5.12
CA MET A 1 -5.87 6.91 4.95
C MET A 1 -5.38 5.62 5.62
N LEU A 2 -4.32 4.97 5.14
CA LEU A 2 -3.84 3.69 5.70
C LEU A 2 -3.66 3.68 7.24
N ARG A 3 -3.07 4.73 7.82
CA ARG A 3 -2.84 4.85 9.27
C ARG A 3 -4.10 4.73 10.13
N CYS A 4 -5.27 5.03 9.57
CA CYS A 4 -6.53 5.02 10.30
C CYS A 4 -7.03 3.59 10.57
N LEU A 5 -6.51 2.60 9.82
CA LEU A 5 -6.85 1.18 9.97
C LEU A 5 -6.09 0.51 11.13
N PHE A 6 -5.05 1.14 11.67
CA PHE A 6 -4.23 0.60 12.74
C PHE A 6 -4.84 0.93 14.11
N ALA A 7 -4.93 -0.07 14.98
CA ALA A 7 -5.19 0.19 16.39
C ALA A 7 -3.91 0.72 17.03
N SER A 8 -3.98 1.91 17.64
CA SER A 8 -2.84 2.47 18.39
C SER A 8 -2.65 1.66 19.67
N ASP A 9 -1.43 1.17 19.90
CA ASP A 9 -1.07 0.63 21.20
C ASP A 9 -1.00 1.79 22.21
N SER A 10 -1.72 1.67 23.34
CA SER A 10 -1.73 2.71 24.38
C SER A 10 -0.39 2.83 25.11
N ARG A 11 0.56 1.92 24.83
CA ARG A 11 1.87 1.85 25.48
C ARG A 11 2.99 2.60 24.73
N ALA A 12 2.66 3.43 23.75
CA ALA A 12 3.64 4.29 23.08
C ALA A 12 4.05 5.46 24.00
N THR A 13 5.19 5.28 24.65
CA THR A 13 5.91 6.23 25.49
C THR A 13 5.96 7.62 24.86
N LYS A 14 5.69 8.64 25.68
CA LYS A 14 5.75 10.08 25.39
C LYS A 14 6.96 10.46 24.54
N SER A 15 6.80 10.49 23.22
CA SER A 15 7.74 11.10 22.28
C SER A 15 6.94 11.99 21.34
N LEU A 16 7.33 13.27 21.29
CA LEU A 16 6.63 14.41 20.67
C LEU A 16 6.61 14.38 19.12
N THR A 17 6.52 13.21 18.49
CA THR A 17 6.42 13.10 17.02
C THR A 17 5.14 12.39 16.63
N LEU A 18 4.09 13.19 16.41
CA LEU A 18 2.76 12.78 15.96
C LEU A 18 2.25 11.52 16.66
N ALA A 19 1.67 11.70 17.85
CA ALA A 19 0.56 10.84 18.28
C ALA A 19 -0.33 10.59 17.05
N ALA A 20 -0.74 9.33 16.85
CA ALA A 20 -1.62 8.93 15.76
C ALA A 20 -3.01 9.58 15.97
N THR A 21 -3.09 10.90 15.89
CA THR A 21 -4.33 11.64 15.84
C THR A 21 -4.96 11.26 14.52
N HIS A 22 -5.96 10.41 14.60
CA HIS A 22 -6.87 10.22 13.49
C HIS A 22 -7.30 11.61 13.03
N PRO A 23 -7.34 11.85 11.70
CA PRO A 23 -7.82 13.11 11.17
C PRO A 23 -9.15 13.49 11.84
N THR A 24 -9.34 14.76 12.18
CA THR A 24 -10.52 15.21 12.95
C THR A 24 -11.87 14.91 12.29
N TRP A 25 -11.87 14.66 10.97
CA TRP A 25 -13.04 14.21 10.20
C TRP A 25 -13.35 12.70 10.35
N ILE A 26 -12.38 11.91 10.83
CA ILE A 26 -12.61 10.57 11.40
C ILE A 26 -12.99 10.82 12.86
N GLY A 27 -14.30 11.06 13.05
CA GLY A 27 -14.87 11.84 14.14
C GLY A 27 -14.22 11.75 15.51
N SER A 28 -14.10 12.92 16.16
CA SER A 28 -13.69 13.17 17.54
C SER A 28 -14.54 12.48 18.63
N GLY A 29 -15.13 11.30 18.38
CA GLY A 29 -15.98 10.58 19.33
C GLY A 29 -16.15 9.09 19.07
N SER A 30 -15.78 8.56 17.89
CA SER A 30 -15.83 7.12 17.63
C SER A 30 -14.41 6.58 17.60
N GLY A 31 -13.86 6.23 18.77
CA GLY A 31 -12.63 5.44 18.89
C GLY A 31 -12.74 4.02 18.31
N THR A 32 -13.71 3.77 17.43
CA THR A 32 -13.91 2.50 16.74
C THR A 32 -12.88 2.39 15.61
N PRO A 33 -12.02 1.36 15.63
CA PRO A 33 -11.15 1.06 14.50
C PRO A 33 -11.99 0.86 13.23
N LEU A 34 -11.45 1.32 12.09
CA LEU A 34 -12.10 1.18 10.79
C LEU A 34 -12.43 -0.28 10.50
N GLN A 35 -13.67 -0.55 10.11
CA GLN A 35 -14.17 -1.91 9.86
C GLN A 35 -13.53 -2.59 8.63
N PRO A 36 -13.54 -3.93 8.53
CA PRO A 36 -12.98 -4.68 7.41
C PRO A 36 -13.51 -4.27 6.01
N GLU A 37 -14.74 -3.75 5.91
CA GLU A 37 -15.33 -3.29 4.66
C GLU A 37 -14.56 -2.10 4.07
N HIS A 38 -14.06 -1.21 4.92
CA HIS A 38 -13.24 -0.07 4.50
C HIS A 38 -11.87 -0.53 3.97
N ALA A 39 -11.32 -1.59 4.58
CA ALA A 39 -10.09 -2.22 4.11
C ALA A 39 -10.29 -2.84 2.71
N ALA A 40 -11.43 -3.51 2.49
CA ALA A 40 -11.78 -4.05 1.18
C ALA A 40 -11.95 -2.95 0.11
N GLN A 41 -12.60 -1.84 0.43
CA GLN A 41 -12.70 -0.68 -0.47
C GLN A 41 -11.33 -0.08 -0.79
N TYR A 42 -10.45 0.03 0.21
CA TYR A 42 -9.09 0.51 0.02
C TYR A 42 -8.27 -0.44 -0.86
N THR A 43 -8.42 -1.76 -0.70
CA THR A 43 -7.79 -2.75 -1.57
C THR A 43 -8.26 -2.63 -3.02
N ARG A 44 -9.55 -2.38 -3.26
CA ARG A 44 -10.06 -2.13 -4.61
C ARG A 44 -9.43 -0.87 -5.22
N LEU A 45 -9.27 0.19 -4.43
CA LEU A 45 -8.60 1.41 -4.87
C LEU A 45 -7.13 1.13 -5.23
N LEU A 46 -6.38 0.43 -4.38
CA LEU A 46 -4.99 0.06 -4.66
C LEU A 46 -4.88 -0.76 -5.94
N THR A 47 -5.74 -1.75 -6.10
CA THR A 47 -5.76 -2.61 -7.29
C THR A 47 -6.06 -1.80 -8.55
N SER A 48 -7.05 -0.89 -8.49
CA SER A 48 -7.38 0.01 -9.60
C SER A 48 -6.25 0.99 -9.94
N LEU A 49 -5.46 1.43 -8.96
CA LEU A 49 -4.26 2.24 -9.22
C LEU A 49 -3.16 1.42 -9.92
N CYS A 50 -3.05 0.13 -9.58
CA CYS A 50 -2.05 -0.77 -10.15
C CYS A 50 -2.44 -1.28 -11.54
N ASP A 51 -3.74 -1.32 -11.86
CA ASP A 51 -4.25 -1.68 -13.17
C ASP A 51 -5.12 -0.55 -13.76
N PRO A 52 -4.49 0.54 -14.24
CA PRO A 52 -5.22 1.63 -14.88
C PRO A 52 -5.91 1.11 -16.14
N THR A 53 -7.23 1.24 -16.19
CA THR A 53 -8.04 0.80 -17.32
C THR A 53 -7.63 1.51 -18.61
N VAL A 54 -7.77 0.82 -19.74
CA VAL A 54 -7.43 1.30 -21.09
C VAL A 54 -8.02 2.69 -21.40
N SER A 55 -9.26 2.95 -20.95
CA SER A 55 -9.93 4.25 -21.13
C SER A 55 -9.26 5.40 -20.36
N ALA A 56 -8.62 5.13 -19.22
CA ALA A 56 -7.87 6.14 -18.48
C ALA A 56 -6.57 6.55 -19.20
N VAL A 57 -5.98 5.62 -19.94
CA VAL A 57 -4.75 5.86 -20.73
C VAL A 57 -5.06 6.62 -22.02
N GLU A 58 -6.19 6.33 -22.66
CA GLU A 58 -6.61 7.00 -23.91
C GLU A 58 -7.01 8.47 -23.70
N ASN A 59 -7.66 8.78 -22.57
CA ASN A 59 -8.08 10.16 -22.26
C ASN A 59 -6.93 11.09 -21.85
N GLN A 60 -5.76 10.54 -21.47
CA GLN A 60 -4.59 11.32 -21.03
C GLN A 60 -3.79 11.89 -22.21
N ARG A 61 -3.89 11.33 -23.41
CA ARG A 61 -3.12 11.79 -24.58
C ARG A 61 -3.95 11.68 -25.84
N GLY A 62 -4.67 12.75 -26.16
CA GLY A 62 -5.33 12.89 -27.46
C GLY A 62 -4.36 12.62 -28.61
N GLY A 63 -4.60 11.53 -29.34
CA GLY A 63 -4.24 11.42 -30.76
C GLY A 63 -2.91 10.78 -31.18
N GLN A 64 -2.20 9.98 -30.36
CA GLN A 64 -1.04 9.22 -30.87
C GLN A 64 -1.02 7.74 -30.45
N SER A 65 -1.30 6.85 -31.41
CA SER A 65 -1.32 5.39 -31.27
C SER A 65 0.10 4.77 -31.23
N GLN A 66 0.98 5.27 -30.36
CA GLN A 66 2.24 4.58 -30.10
C GLN A 66 1.93 3.39 -29.17
N GLY A 67 2.00 2.16 -29.69
CA GLY A 67 1.88 0.87 -28.98
C GLY A 67 1.20 0.88 -27.61
N LEU A 68 -0.09 0.53 -27.56
CA LEU A 68 -0.94 0.49 -26.36
C LEU A 68 -0.28 -0.25 -25.17
N THR A 69 0.44 -1.34 -25.46
CA THR A 69 1.15 -2.15 -24.46
C THR A 69 2.30 -1.42 -23.79
N ASP A 70 3.00 -0.50 -24.48
CA ASP A 70 4.10 0.28 -23.92
C ASP A 70 3.61 1.46 -23.08
N ASN A 71 2.48 2.07 -23.44
CA ASN A 71 1.89 3.13 -22.63
C ASN A 71 1.37 2.59 -21.29
N THR A 72 0.70 1.43 -21.28
CA THR A 72 0.28 0.77 -20.03
C THR A 72 1.49 0.43 -19.15
N LYS A 73 2.59 -0.07 -19.72
CA LYS A 73 3.83 -0.33 -18.97
C LYS A 73 4.43 0.94 -18.35
N LYS A 74 4.43 2.06 -19.09
CA LYS A 74 4.93 3.36 -18.59
C LYS A 74 4.09 3.90 -17.44
N VAL A 75 2.76 3.84 -17.54
CA VAL A 75 1.87 4.30 -16.46
C VAL A 75 2.02 3.41 -15.22
N LYS A 76 2.08 2.08 -15.38
CA LYS A 76 2.35 1.14 -14.29
C LYS A 76 3.70 1.43 -13.62
N SER A 77 4.74 1.72 -14.41
CA SER A 77 6.06 2.08 -13.88
C SER A 77 6.05 3.40 -13.10
N LEU A 78 5.29 4.41 -13.56
CA LEU A 78 5.19 5.70 -12.86
C LEU A 78 4.41 5.56 -11.55
N ALA A 79 3.31 4.80 -11.57
CA ALA A 79 2.58 4.44 -10.37
C ALA A 79 3.51 3.70 -9.38
N GLY A 80 4.26 2.70 -9.84
CA GLY A 80 5.22 1.94 -9.02
C GLY A 80 6.28 2.81 -8.33
N GLN A 81 6.69 3.96 -8.90
CA GLN A 81 7.62 4.90 -8.25
C GLN A 81 7.03 5.60 -7.03
N HIS A 82 5.71 5.87 -7.03
CA HIS A 82 5.04 6.52 -5.90
C HIS A 82 4.43 5.52 -4.92
N LEU A 83 4.03 4.34 -5.39
CA LEU A 83 3.43 3.30 -4.56
C LEU A 83 4.42 2.69 -3.54
N GLN A 84 5.73 2.83 -3.76
CA GLN A 84 6.74 2.44 -2.76
C GLN A 84 6.53 3.16 -1.40
N TYR A 85 6.08 4.42 -1.41
CA TYR A 85 5.82 5.17 -0.18
C TYR A 85 4.63 4.62 0.61
N LEU A 86 3.67 3.99 -0.07
CA LEU A 86 2.56 3.30 0.62
C LEU A 86 3.06 2.08 1.40
N ILE A 87 3.97 1.31 0.81
CA ILE A 87 4.59 0.17 1.49
C ILE A 87 5.46 0.63 2.65
N MET A 88 6.25 1.70 2.48
CA MET A 88 7.04 2.26 3.59
C MET A 88 6.15 2.77 4.73
N GLU A 89 5.02 3.41 4.43
CA GLU A 89 4.06 3.86 5.45
C GLU A 89 3.41 2.68 6.16
N TYR A 90 3.03 1.62 5.44
CA TYR A 90 2.53 0.36 6.03
C TYR A 90 3.53 -0.23 7.02
N VAL A 91 4.79 -0.36 6.58
CA VAL A 91 5.87 -0.89 7.40
C VAL A 91 6.07 -0.04 8.66
N GLY A 92 6.13 1.28 8.50
CA GLY A 92 6.23 2.19 9.64
C GLY A 92 5.03 2.10 10.59
N ALA A 93 3.82 1.92 10.07
CA ALA A 93 2.62 1.78 10.88
C ALA A 93 2.59 0.45 11.65
N GLN A 94 3.04 -0.66 11.05
CA GLN A 94 3.17 -1.97 11.73
C GLN A 94 4.18 -1.97 12.88
N LEU A 95 5.19 -1.09 12.83
CA LEU A 95 6.12 -0.94 13.95
C LEU A 95 5.50 -0.18 15.14
N ARG A 96 4.46 0.62 14.89
CA ARG A 96 3.82 1.49 15.90
C ARG A 96 2.52 0.92 16.46
N GLY A 97 1.95 -0.07 15.81
CA GLY A 97 0.67 -0.66 16.20
C GLY A 97 0.36 -1.92 15.42
N HIS A 98 -0.82 -2.47 15.66
CA HIS A 98 -1.25 -3.71 15.02
C HIS A 98 -2.52 -3.50 14.20
N LEU A 99 -2.64 -4.27 13.11
CA LEU A 99 -3.86 -4.40 12.35
C LEU A 99 -4.63 -5.62 12.86
N ALA A 100 -5.95 -5.48 13.07
CA ALA A 100 -6.80 -6.65 13.28
C ALA A 100 -6.59 -7.66 12.13
N PRO A 101 -6.53 -8.98 12.41
CA PRO A 101 -6.24 -9.99 11.39
C PRO A 101 -7.14 -9.91 10.15
N GLU A 102 -8.42 -9.58 10.33
CA GLU A 102 -9.43 -9.46 9.28
C GLU A 102 -9.13 -8.27 8.36
N ILE A 103 -8.76 -7.13 8.94
CA ILE A 103 -8.35 -5.93 8.21
C ILE A 103 -7.06 -6.20 7.46
N LYS A 104 -6.08 -6.83 8.12
CA LYS A 104 -4.81 -7.20 7.50
C LYS A 104 -5.07 -8.09 6.28
N ALA A 105 -5.89 -9.13 6.43
CA ALA A 105 -6.24 -10.04 5.34
C ALA A 105 -6.88 -9.30 4.15
N ALA A 106 -7.83 -8.41 4.42
CA ALA A 106 -8.46 -7.60 3.38
C ALA A 106 -7.45 -6.70 2.63
N LEU A 107 -6.41 -6.18 3.31
CA LEU A 107 -5.38 -5.32 2.72
C LEU A 107 -4.31 -6.07 1.92
N MET A 108 -4.02 -7.34 2.25
CA MET A 108 -2.89 -8.07 1.66
C MET A 108 -2.96 -8.12 0.14
N GLN A 109 -4.14 -8.42 -0.42
CA GLN A 109 -4.33 -8.45 -1.87
C GLN A 109 -3.97 -7.11 -2.54
N GLY A 110 -4.31 -5.99 -1.90
CA GLY A 110 -3.99 -4.66 -2.40
C GLY A 110 -2.49 -4.38 -2.37
N PHE A 111 -1.80 -4.80 -1.31
CA PHE A 111 -0.34 -4.67 -1.23
C PHE A 111 0.38 -5.58 -2.24
N TYR A 112 -0.14 -6.77 -2.52
CA TYR A 112 0.43 -7.63 -3.56
C TYR A 112 0.30 -7.00 -4.94
N ALA A 113 -0.85 -6.39 -5.27
CA ALA A 113 -1.01 -5.65 -6.51
C ALA A 113 0.00 -4.49 -6.63
N VAL A 114 0.27 -3.78 -5.53
CA VAL A 114 1.29 -2.73 -5.48
C VAL A 114 2.69 -3.28 -5.72
N LEU A 115 3.05 -4.38 -5.06
CA LEU A 115 4.36 -5.01 -5.22
C LEU A 115 4.60 -5.53 -6.65
N ASP A 116 3.53 -5.96 -7.33
CA ASP A 116 3.59 -6.47 -8.69
C ASP A 116 3.96 -5.40 -9.73
N VAL A 117 3.46 -4.17 -9.55
CA VAL A 117 3.80 -3.05 -10.44
C VAL A 117 5.13 -2.37 -10.11
N MET A 118 5.72 -2.68 -8.95
CA MET A 118 7.02 -2.14 -8.55
C MET A 118 8.17 -2.87 -9.25
N SER A 119 9.13 -2.10 -9.78
CA SER A 119 10.34 -2.71 -10.35
C SER A 119 11.22 -3.31 -9.24
N LYS A 120 12.03 -4.31 -9.60
CA LYS A 120 13.06 -4.87 -8.68
C LYS A 120 14.01 -3.80 -8.16
N ASN A 121 14.34 -2.80 -8.98
CA ASN A 121 15.21 -1.70 -8.57
C ASN A 121 14.52 -0.79 -7.55
N THR A 122 13.24 -0.48 -7.75
CA THR A 122 12.41 0.28 -6.81
C THR A 122 12.34 -0.44 -5.46
N MET A 123 12.05 -1.74 -5.45
CA MET A 123 12.02 -2.55 -4.23
C MET A 123 13.38 -2.58 -3.51
N LYS A 124 14.48 -2.72 -4.25
CA LYS A 124 15.83 -2.68 -3.68
C LYS A 124 16.17 -1.31 -3.07
N ALA A 125 15.85 -0.22 -3.77
CA ALA A 125 16.08 1.14 -3.28
C ALA A 125 15.26 1.41 -2.01
N MET A 126 13.99 1.01 -2.01
CA MET A 126 13.11 1.11 -0.84
C MET A 126 13.67 0.31 0.34
N ASN A 127 14.11 -0.93 0.13
CA ASN A 127 14.73 -1.75 1.17
C ASN A 127 16.02 -1.12 1.73
N ALA A 128 16.84 -0.49 0.87
CA ALA A 128 18.05 0.21 1.29
C ALA A 128 17.75 1.45 2.13
N ALA A 129 16.67 2.17 1.82
CA ALA A 129 16.22 3.36 2.55
C ALA A 129 15.63 3.05 3.94
N MET A 130 15.20 1.82 4.20
CA MET A 130 14.63 1.37 5.48
C MET A 130 15.71 1.01 6.50
N ASP A 131 15.41 1.17 7.80
CA ASP A 131 16.24 0.73 8.91
C ASP A 131 16.08 -0.79 9.17
N SER A 132 16.84 -1.38 10.10
CA SER A 132 16.77 -2.83 10.35
C SER A 132 15.39 -3.31 10.78
N SER A 133 14.66 -2.50 11.56
CA SER A 133 13.34 -2.83 12.08
C SER A 133 12.29 -2.85 10.95
N ALA A 134 12.29 -1.82 10.10
CA ALA A 134 11.40 -1.74 8.95
C ALA A 134 11.72 -2.82 7.90
N ARG A 135 13.01 -3.13 7.69
CA ARG A 135 13.42 -4.22 6.77
C ARG A 135 12.87 -5.59 7.20
N ALA A 136 12.80 -5.87 8.51
CA ALA A 136 12.25 -7.13 9.00
C ALA A 136 10.75 -7.25 8.68
N VAL A 137 9.99 -6.18 8.89
CA VAL A 137 8.56 -6.13 8.55
C VAL A 137 8.34 -6.22 7.04
N PHE A 138 9.12 -5.48 6.25
CA PHE A 138 9.06 -5.54 4.80
C PHE A 138 9.38 -6.95 4.28
N LYS A 139 10.39 -7.62 4.85
CA LYS A 139 10.73 -9.00 4.49
C LYS A 139 9.56 -9.95 4.69
N GLY A 140 8.85 -9.85 5.82
CA GLY A 140 7.65 -10.65 6.06
C GLY A 140 6.58 -10.44 4.99
N LEU A 141 6.29 -9.18 4.65
CA LEU A 141 5.34 -8.85 3.58
C LEU A 141 5.81 -9.39 2.21
N TYR A 142 7.10 -9.28 1.91
CA TYR A 142 7.66 -9.74 0.64
C TYR A 142 7.64 -11.27 0.51
N ASP A 143 7.97 -11.99 1.58
CA ASP A 143 7.92 -13.46 1.62
C ASP A 143 6.48 -13.96 1.41
N ASP A 144 5.50 -13.32 2.07
CA ASP A 144 4.08 -13.60 1.87
C ASP A 144 3.64 -13.29 0.43
N TYR A 145 4.11 -12.20 -0.16
CA TYR A 145 3.86 -11.87 -1.57
C TYR A 145 4.44 -12.94 -2.52
N VAL A 146 5.67 -13.40 -2.29
CA VAL A 146 6.28 -14.45 -3.11
C VAL A 146 5.52 -15.76 -3.00
N LYS A 147 5.02 -16.08 -1.80
CA LYS A 147 4.29 -17.33 -1.52
C LYS A 147 2.85 -17.32 -2.07
N PHE A 148 2.13 -16.21 -1.91
CA PHE A 148 0.68 -16.15 -2.16
C PHE A 148 0.31 -15.21 -3.32
N GLY A 149 1.08 -14.17 -3.57
CA GLY A 149 0.76 -13.15 -4.58
C GLY A 149 1.03 -13.60 -6.02
N LYS A 150 1.99 -14.52 -6.22
CA LYS A 150 2.36 -15.01 -7.56
C LYS A 150 1.51 -16.17 -8.09
N TRP A 151 0.59 -16.69 -7.28
CA TRP A 151 -0.20 -17.88 -7.63
C TRP A 151 -1.23 -17.64 -8.76
N ASN A 152 -1.51 -16.39 -9.13
CA ASN A 152 -2.53 -16.05 -10.13
C ASN A 152 -1.97 -15.79 -11.56
N HIS A 153 -0.77 -16.26 -11.88
CA HIS A 153 -0.13 -16.04 -13.18
C HIS A 153 0.14 -17.31 -14.01
N ASP A 154 -0.41 -18.47 -13.61
CA ASP A 154 -0.46 -19.67 -14.45
C ASP A 154 -1.80 -19.79 -15.19
#